data_AF-A0ABD2J6I8-F1
#
_entry.id   AF-A0ABD2J6I8-F1
#
_cell.length_a   1.000
_cell.length_b   1.000
_cell.length_c   1.000
_cell.angle_alpha   90.00
_cell.angle_beta   90.00
_cell.angle_gamma   90.00
#
_symmetry.space_group_name_H-M   'P 1'
#
loop_
_entity.id
_entity.type
_entity.pdbx_description
1 polymer ?
#
loop_
_entity_poly.entity_id
_entity_poly.type
_entity_poly.pdbx_seq_one_letter_code
_entity_poly.pdbx_strand_id
1 'polypeptide(L)'
;MEVFSRKVFIGGLPIDITETELKQAFHKFGSLLVDWPNRSSDSHFVKKEHYGGAASRVTGYAFLIFLEEASVQRLIAKCYSEGDRFYMLMSSQTVREKPVQVRPWRLADMDYMPRPSAHLDPRRTIFIGGVPRPTKASELAFVLEAAFGPVCYAGIDVDPEMKYPKGAARVTFSTFKSYAAAMAGRFVQIPHSDNTKRVEIKPYLVNDQMCDNCHGKLCQDRYAPYFCGDVACLQYYCEICWDRLHYGSGNRSREMHKPFVRMGEQIKIKIPQREF
;
A
#
# COMPACT_ATOMS: atom_id res chain seq x y z
N MET A 1 -22.24 -10.72 -9.14
CA MET A 1 -21.54 -9.68 -8.36
C MET A 1 -20.07 -10.06 -8.32
N GLU A 2 -19.16 -9.11 -8.52
CA GLU A 2 -17.71 -9.38 -8.42
C GLU A 2 -17.32 -9.68 -6.98
N VAL A 3 -16.56 -10.75 -6.75
CA VAL A 3 -16.09 -11.16 -5.42
C VAL A 3 -14.58 -10.98 -5.29
N PHE A 4 -13.85 -11.18 -6.40
CA PHE A 4 -12.39 -11.15 -6.43
C PHE A 4 -11.84 -10.08 -7.39
N SER A 5 -10.59 -9.68 -7.16
CA SER A 5 -9.79 -9.03 -8.19
C SER A 5 -9.56 -9.98 -9.35
N ARG A 6 -9.55 -9.44 -10.57
CA ARG A 6 -9.14 -10.15 -11.79
C ARG A 6 -7.66 -10.54 -11.79
N LYS A 7 -6.85 -9.93 -10.92
CA LYS A 7 -5.43 -10.27 -10.72
C LYS A 7 -5.28 -11.30 -9.59
N VAL A 8 -4.66 -12.42 -9.91
CA VAL A 8 -4.47 -13.55 -8.99
C VAL A 8 -2.98 -13.86 -8.87
N PHE A 9 -2.48 -14.01 -7.64
CA PHE A 9 -1.12 -14.44 -7.40
C PHE A 9 -1.02 -15.96 -7.49
N ILE A 10 -0.03 -16.48 -8.22
CA ILE A 10 0.29 -17.90 -8.31
C ILE A 10 1.70 -18.11 -7.78
N GLY A 11 1.86 -18.82 -6.66
CA GLY A 11 3.14 -19.05 -6.01
C GLY A 11 3.55 -20.52 -5.98
N GLY A 12 4.83 -20.80 -5.73
CA GLY A 12 5.35 -22.16 -5.68
C GLY A 12 5.54 -22.80 -7.06
N LEU A 13 5.55 -22.00 -8.13
CA LEU A 13 5.72 -22.47 -9.50
C LEU A 13 6.98 -23.34 -9.67
N PRO A 14 6.97 -24.36 -10.55
CA PRO A 14 8.19 -25.01 -11.00
C PRO A 14 9.16 -23.99 -11.63
N ILE A 15 10.46 -24.17 -11.42
CA ILE A 15 11.52 -23.26 -11.88
C ILE A 15 11.58 -23.14 -13.41
N ASP A 16 11.16 -24.19 -14.09
CA ASP A 16 11.20 -24.38 -15.55
C ASP A 16 9.84 -24.14 -16.22
N ILE A 17 8.79 -23.76 -15.46
CA ILE A 17 7.46 -23.53 -16.03
C ILE A 17 7.48 -22.29 -16.94
N THR A 18 6.87 -22.43 -18.11
CA THR A 18 6.78 -21.38 -19.13
C THR A 18 5.45 -20.64 -19.09
N GLU A 19 5.39 -19.46 -19.71
CA GLU A 19 4.11 -18.74 -19.88
C GLU A 19 3.10 -19.58 -20.67
N THR A 20 3.54 -20.32 -21.69
CA THR A 20 2.67 -21.18 -22.50
C THR A 20 2.03 -22.27 -21.66
N GLU A 21 2.79 -22.93 -20.79
CA GLU A 21 2.26 -23.95 -19.87
C GLU A 21 1.29 -23.34 -18.85
N LEU A 22 1.58 -22.15 -18.30
CA LEU A 22 0.63 -21.43 -17.45
C LEU A 22 -0.67 -21.11 -18.21
N LYS A 23 -0.57 -20.57 -19.42
CA LYS A 23 -1.74 -20.27 -20.25
C LYS A 23 -2.55 -21.54 -20.52
N GLN A 24 -1.91 -22.64 -20.91
CA GLN A 24 -2.59 -23.92 -21.12
C GLN A 24 -3.30 -24.42 -19.86
N ALA A 25 -2.66 -24.30 -18.69
CA ALA A 25 -3.24 -24.73 -17.42
C ALA A 25 -4.47 -23.92 -17.01
N PHE A 26 -4.47 -22.61 -17.27
CA PHE A 26 -5.46 -21.67 -16.73
C PHE A 26 -6.47 -21.11 -17.74
N HIS A 27 -6.21 -21.18 -19.05
CA HIS A 27 -7.10 -20.62 -20.09
C HIS A 27 -8.49 -21.27 -20.11
N LYS A 28 -8.59 -22.54 -19.65
CA LYS A 28 -9.88 -23.23 -19.47
C LYS A 28 -10.85 -22.51 -18.50
N PHE A 29 -10.34 -21.62 -17.65
CA PHE A 29 -11.18 -20.80 -16.78
C PHE A 29 -11.59 -19.49 -17.43
N GLY A 30 -10.92 -19.04 -18.48
CA GLY A 30 -11.21 -17.82 -19.23
C GLY A 30 -9.95 -17.17 -19.82
N SER A 31 -10.16 -16.17 -20.68
CA SER A 31 -9.07 -15.38 -21.27
C SER A 31 -8.25 -14.67 -20.19
N LEU A 32 -6.93 -14.77 -20.28
CA LEU A 32 -6.00 -14.23 -19.30
C LEU A 32 -4.69 -13.75 -19.91
N LEU A 33 -4.02 -12.85 -19.20
CA LEU A 33 -2.63 -12.46 -19.40
C LEU A 33 -1.78 -12.97 -18.23
N VAL A 34 -0.51 -13.30 -18.52
CA VAL A 34 0.48 -13.68 -17.50
C VAL A 34 1.44 -12.51 -17.30
N ASP A 35 1.46 -12.00 -16.08
CA ASP A 35 2.35 -10.94 -15.63
C ASP A 35 3.45 -11.54 -14.73
N TRP A 36 4.67 -11.57 -15.25
CA TRP A 36 5.84 -12.10 -14.54
C TRP A 36 6.68 -10.94 -14.02
N PRO A 37 6.91 -10.81 -12.70
CA PRO A 37 7.74 -9.75 -12.17
C PRO A 37 9.16 -9.89 -12.70
N ASN A 38 9.68 -8.82 -13.29
CA ASN A 38 10.96 -8.74 -14.03
C ASN A 38 10.93 -9.22 -15.49
N ARG A 39 9.77 -9.22 -16.17
CA ARG A 39 9.78 -9.08 -17.63
C ARG A 39 10.48 -7.77 -17.97
N SER A 40 11.73 -7.84 -18.39
CA SER A 40 12.46 -6.69 -18.92
C SER A 40 11.73 -6.18 -20.16
N SER A 41 10.81 -5.25 -19.99
CA SER A 41 10.32 -4.37 -21.04
C SER A 41 11.27 -3.18 -21.10
N ASP A 42 12.47 -3.38 -21.62
CA ASP A 42 13.33 -2.32 -22.18
C ASP A 42 14.49 -2.98 -22.93
N SER A 43 14.21 -3.36 -24.17
CA SER A 43 15.20 -3.24 -25.23
C SER A 43 15.49 -1.74 -25.42
N HIS A 44 16.38 -1.15 -24.62
CA HIS A 44 17.22 0.03 -24.91
C HIS A 44 17.97 0.47 -23.64
N PHE A 45 19.30 0.28 -23.62
CA PHE A 45 20.29 0.75 -22.61
C PHE A 45 20.11 0.18 -21.18
N VAL A 46 20.93 -0.76 -20.69
CA VAL A 46 22.37 -0.64 -20.43
C VAL A 46 23.02 -2.01 -20.57
N LYS A 47 24.06 -2.11 -21.40
CA LYS A 47 24.97 -3.25 -21.43
C LYS A 47 25.68 -3.38 -20.08
N LYS A 48 25.35 -4.40 -19.30
CA LYS A 48 26.32 -5.06 -18.41
C LYS A 48 26.65 -6.41 -19.02
N GLU A 49 27.60 -6.39 -19.96
CA GLU A 49 28.42 -7.56 -20.20
C GLU A 49 29.22 -7.82 -18.93
N HIS A 50 29.17 -9.04 -18.41
CA HIS A 50 30.32 -9.87 -18.04
C HIS A 50 29.79 -11.20 -17.45
N TYR A 51 30.03 -12.28 -18.21
CA TYR A 51 29.86 -13.71 -17.91
C TYR A 51 28.45 -14.33 -17.74
N GLY A 52 28.02 -15.06 -18.77
CA GLY A 52 27.30 -16.35 -18.62
C GLY A 52 25.76 -16.35 -18.62
N GLY A 53 25.17 -16.76 -19.75
CA GLY A 53 23.94 -17.58 -19.87
C GLY A 53 22.65 -17.17 -19.13
N ALA A 54 21.63 -16.73 -19.90
CA ALA A 54 20.19 -17.00 -19.72
C ALA A 54 19.55 -17.07 -18.30
N ALA A 55 20.08 -16.39 -17.29
CA ALA A 55 19.46 -16.26 -15.98
C ALA A 55 18.41 -15.14 -15.97
N SER A 56 17.37 -15.27 -16.79
CA SER A 56 16.12 -14.51 -16.58
C SER A 56 15.52 -15.00 -15.27
N ARG A 57 15.71 -14.19 -14.23
CA ARG A 57 15.38 -14.42 -12.81
C ARG A 57 14.20 -15.35 -12.58
N VAL A 58 14.50 -16.58 -12.15
CA VAL A 58 13.57 -17.57 -11.63
C VAL A 58 12.82 -16.97 -10.45
N THR A 59 11.65 -16.39 -10.71
CA THR A 59 10.71 -16.05 -9.65
C THR A 59 9.75 -17.23 -9.57
N GLY A 60 9.72 -17.91 -8.42
CA GLY A 60 8.82 -19.05 -8.18
C GLY A 60 7.34 -18.66 -8.07
N TYR A 61 6.93 -17.56 -8.71
CA TYR A 61 5.59 -17.04 -8.71
C TYR A 61 5.32 -16.17 -9.95
N ALA A 62 4.05 -16.05 -10.33
CA ALA A 62 3.55 -15.17 -11.39
C ALA A 62 2.21 -14.56 -10.99
N PHE A 63 1.71 -13.60 -11.77
CA PHE A 63 0.33 -13.12 -11.66
C PHE A 63 -0.46 -13.51 -12.90
N LEU A 64 -1.68 -13.99 -12.69
CA LEU A 64 -2.67 -14.15 -13.76
C LEU A 64 -3.61 -12.96 -13.72
N ILE A 65 -3.89 -12.39 -14.89
CA ILE A 65 -4.80 -11.27 -15.07
C ILE A 65 -5.92 -11.78 -15.98
N PHE A 66 -7.06 -12.13 -15.40
CA PHE A 66 -8.22 -12.57 -16.18
C PHE A 66 -8.94 -11.37 -16.80
N LEU A 67 -9.54 -11.56 -17.97
CA LEU A 67 -10.38 -10.53 -18.58
C LEU A 67 -11.67 -10.34 -17.75
N GLU A 68 -12.24 -11.43 -17.26
CA GLU A 68 -13.49 -11.47 -16.50
C GLU A 68 -13.29 -12.01 -15.10
N GLU A 69 -13.94 -11.40 -14.10
CA GLU A 69 -13.90 -11.85 -12.71
C GLU A 69 -14.53 -13.25 -12.52
N ALA A 70 -15.55 -13.60 -13.31
CA ALA A 70 -16.16 -14.93 -13.28
C ALA A 70 -15.13 -16.06 -13.56
N SER A 71 -14.06 -15.76 -14.29
CA SER A 71 -12.95 -16.70 -14.53
C SER A 71 -12.18 -17.01 -13.25
N VAL A 72 -12.00 -16.02 -12.36
CA VAL A 72 -11.37 -16.20 -11.06
C VAL A 72 -12.24 -17.07 -10.17
N GLN A 73 -13.56 -16.88 -10.18
CA GLN A 73 -14.49 -17.75 -9.44
C GLN A 73 -14.41 -19.21 -9.93
N ARG A 74 -14.40 -19.44 -11.25
CA ARG A 74 -14.22 -20.77 -11.85
C ARG A 74 -12.88 -21.41 -11.46
N LEU A 75 -11.80 -20.63 -11.46
CA LEU A 75 -10.48 -21.06 -11.01
C LEU A 75 -10.53 -21.53 -9.55
N ILE A 76 -11.06 -20.70 -8.65
CA ILE A 76 -11.14 -21.00 -7.22
C ILE A 76 -12.00 -22.25 -6.98
N ALA A 77 -13.13 -22.38 -7.67
CA ALA A 77 -14.02 -23.54 -7.56
C ALA A 77 -13.33 -24.87 -7.96
N LYS A 78 -12.23 -24.82 -8.73
CA LYS A 78 -11.46 -26.00 -9.14
C LYS A 78 -10.22 -26.24 -8.27
N CYS A 79 -9.84 -25.30 -7.42
CA CYS A 79 -8.74 -25.47 -6.49
C CYS A 79 -9.16 -26.39 -5.33
N TYR A 80 -8.21 -27.13 -4.77
CA TYR A 80 -8.41 -27.72 -3.45
C TYR A 80 -7.96 -26.72 -2.38
N SER A 81 -8.56 -26.80 -1.19
CA SER A 81 -8.30 -25.88 -0.08
C SER A 81 -7.61 -26.59 1.07
N GLU A 82 -6.56 -25.98 1.60
CA GLU A 82 -5.95 -26.34 2.88
C GLU A 82 -6.08 -25.13 3.83
N GLY A 83 -7.05 -25.20 4.75
CA GLY A 83 -7.47 -24.03 5.53
C GLY A 83 -7.96 -22.90 4.61
N ASP A 84 -7.42 -21.69 4.79
CA ASP A 84 -7.76 -20.51 3.98
C ASP A 84 -6.93 -20.37 2.69
N ARG A 85 -6.12 -21.38 2.34
CA ARG A 85 -5.22 -21.35 1.18
C ARG A 85 -5.75 -22.24 0.07
N PHE A 86 -5.71 -21.75 -1.16
CA PHE A 86 -6.10 -22.51 -2.35
C PHE A 86 -4.89 -23.01 -3.11
N TYR A 87 -5.01 -24.21 -3.66
CA TYR A 87 -3.94 -24.87 -4.39
C TYR A 87 -4.47 -25.57 -5.64
N MET A 88 -3.58 -25.68 -6.63
CA MET A 88 -3.80 -26.46 -7.84
C MET A 88 -2.53 -27.26 -8.13
N LEU A 89 -2.68 -28.46 -8.69
CA LEU A 89 -1.53 -29.25 -9.13
C LEU A 89 -1.09 -28.79 -10.51
N MET A 90 0.21 -28.61 -10.70
CA MET A 90 0.81 -28.20 -11.96
C MET A 90 2.06 -29.03 -12.26
N SER A 91 2.21 -29.41 -13.51
CA SER A 91 3.39 -30.10 -14.02
C SER A 91 4.17 -29.19 -14.97
N SER A 92 5.49 -29.34 -14.97
CA SER A 92 6.44 -28.81 -15.95
C SER A 92 7.21 -29.98 -16.58
N GLN A 93 8.23 -29.68 -17.39
CA GLN A 93 9.09 -30.69 -18.01
C GLN A 93 9.85 -31.51 -16.95
N THR A 94 10.28 -30.87 -15.86
CA THR A 94 11.11 -31.50 -14.82
C THR A 94 10.34 -31.90 -13.57
N VAL A 95 9.16 -31.33 -13.31
CA VAL A 95 8.38 -31.60 -12.10
C VAL A 95 6.97 -32.01 -12.45
N ARG A 96 6.44 -33.07 -11.83
CA ARG A 96 5.03 -33.49 -12.01
C ARG A 96 4.21 -33.14 -10.78
N GLU A 97 2.97 -32.72 -11.02
CA GLU A 97 1.92 -32.52 -10.01
C GLU A 97 2.37 -31.71 -8.78
N LYS A 98 3.21 -30.70 -9.01
CA LYS A 98 3.64 -29.79 -7.94
C LYS A 98 2.44 -28.98 -7.44
N PRO A 99 2.19 -28.92 -6.13
CA PRO A 99 1.19 -28.01 -5.58
C PRO A 99 1.64 -26.57 -5.76
N VAL A 100 0.88 -25.80 -6.54
CA VAL A 100 1.07 -24.35 -6.70
C VAL A 100 -0.02 -23.62 -5.93
N GLN A 101 0.37 -22.59 -5.20
CA GLN A 101 -0.54 -21.79 -4.41
C GLN A 101 -1.28 -20.80 -5.30
N VAL A 102 -2.60 -20.84 -5.27
CA VAL A 102 -3.49 -19.86 -5.90
C VAL A 102 -3.97 -18.90 -4.82
N ARG A 103 -3.61 -17.62 -4.90
CA ARG A 103 -4.03 -16.62 -3.92
C ARG A 103 -4.81 -15.49 -4.61
N PRO A 104 -6.15 -15.58 -4.62
CA PRO A 104 -6.99 -14.49 -5.10
C PRO A 104 -7.02 -13.34 -4.08
N TRP A 105 -7.36 -12.14 -4.54
CA TRP A 105 -7.67 -11.01 -3.66
C TRP A 105 -9.19 -10.84 -3.58
N ARG A 106 -9.78 -10.89 -2.39
CA ARG A 106 -11.22 -10.63 -2.20
C ARG A 106 -11.46 -9.12 -2.17
N LEU A 107 -12.47 -8.66 -2.91
CA LEU A 107 -12.81 -7.24 -2.93
C LEU A 107 -13.34 -6.75 -1.57
N ALA A 108 -13.96 -7.65 -0.79
CA ALA A 108 -14.43 -7.35 0.57
C ALA A 108 -13.30 -7.12 1.59
N ASP A 109 -12.05 -7.50 1.27
CA ASP A 109 -10.89 -7.30 2.14
C ASP A 109 -10.19 -5.94 1.91
N MET A 110 -10.69 -5.15 0.95
CA MET A 110 -10.13 -3.85 0.55
C MET A 110 -10.36 -2.75 1.59
N ASP A 111 -11.49 -2.77 2.27
CA ASP A 111 -11.82 -1.79 3.29
C ASP A 111 -12.46 -2.45 4.51
N TYR A 112 -12.34 -1.78 5.64
CA TYR A 112 -12.92 -2.23 6.89
C TYR A 112 -13.36 -1.03 7.72
N MET A 113 -14.64 -1.04 8.09
CA MET A 113 -15.26 -0.01 8.90
C MET A 113 -15.99 -0.70 10.07
N PRO A 114 -15.38 -0.77 11.28
CA PRO A 114 -15.99 -1.44 12.43
C PRO A 114 -17.39 -0.91 12.78
N ARG A 115 -17.64 0.37 12.50
CA ARG A 115 -18.90 1.06 12.77
C ARG A 115 -19.28 1.91 11.56
N PRO A 116 -20.20 1.45 10.68
CA PRO A 116 -20.61 2.17 9.48
C PRO A 116 -21.15 3.59 9.71
N SER A 117 -21.68 3.86 10.90
CA SER A 117 -22.19 5.18 11.29
C SER A 117 -21.13 6.15 11.83
N ALA A 118 -19.87 5.72 11.98
CA ALA A 118 -18.82 6.54 12.54
C ALA A 118 -18.42 7.68 11.57
N HIS A 119 -18.33 8.91 12.09
CA HIS A 119 -17.83 10.04 11.32
C HIS A 119 -16.33 9.90 11.06
N LEU A 120 -15.95 9.86 9.78
CA LEU A 120 -14.55 9.86 9.36
C LEU A 120 -14.03 11.30 9.31
N ASP A 121 -12.97 11.56 10.05
CA ASP A 121 -12.24 12.82 9.96
C ASP A 121 -10.93 12.56 9.21
N PRO A 122 -10.80 13.05 7.95
CA PRO A 122 -9.60 12.87 7.16
C PRO A 122 -8.33 13.36 7.86
N ARG A 123 -8.41 14.34 8.77
CA ARG A 123 -7.26 14.88 9.50
C ARG A 123 -6.69 13.92 10.55
N ARG A 124 -7.42 12.85 10.89
CA ARG A 124 -6.96 11.76 11.76
C ARG A 124 -6.51 10.52 10.97
N THR A 125 -6.22 10.70 9.68
CA THR A 125 -5.80 9.63 8.79
C THR A 125 -4.28 9.57 8.70
N ILE A 126 -3.75 8.34 8.74
CA ILE A 126 -2.36 8.04 8.44
C ILE A 126 -2.25 7.33 7.09
N PHE A 127 -1.08 7.43 6.48
CA PHE A 127 -0.67 6.66 5.32
C PHE A 127 0.40 5.64 5.74
N ILE A 128 0.28 4.40 5.25
CA ILE A 128 1.25 3.34 5.53
C ILE A 128 1.76 2.79 4.20
N GLY A 129 3.05 3.00 3.93
CA GLY A 129 3.72 2.47 2.76
C GLY A 129 4.37 1.11 3.02
N GLY A 130 4.42 0.24 2.02
CA GLY A 130 5.11 -1.04 2.11
C GLY A 130 4.32 -2.14 2.82
N VAL A 131 3.01 -1.98 2.98
CA VAL A 131 2.10 -3.00 3.52
C VAL A 131 2.24 -4.29 2.70
N PRO A 132 2.41 -5.47 3.32
CA PRO A 132 2.39 -6.73 2.59
C PRO A 132 1.08 -6.88 1.81
N ARG A 133 1.15 -7.18 0.50
CA ARG A 133 -0.04 -7.24 -0.37
C ARG A 133 -1.16 -8.20 0.09
N PRO A 134 -0.89 -9.30 0.81
CA PRO A 134 -1.95 -10.16 1.35
C PRO A 134 -2.69 -9.59 2.56
N THR A 135 -2.22 -8.49 3.15
CA THR A 135 -2.81 -7.92 4.38
C THR A 135 -4.21 -7.41 4.10
N LYS A 136 -5.19 -7.86 4.87
CA LYS A 136 -6.58 -7.38 4.78
C LYS A 136 -6.75 -6.07 5.54
N ALA A 137 -7.73 -5.25 5.14
CA ALA A 137 -8.04 -4.01 5.84
C ALA A 137 -8.41 -4.23 7.32
N SER A 138 -9.16 -5.30 7.61
CA SER A 138 -9.57 -5.67 8.97
C SER A 138 -8.38 -6.08 9.86
N GLU A 139 -7.47 -6.89 9.32
CA GLU A 139 -6.23 -7.29 10.00
C GLU A 139 -5.36 -6.06 10.32
N LEU A 140 -5.21 -5.15 9.34
CA LEU A 140 -4.46 -3.91 9.54
C LEU A 140 -5.09 -3.01 10.61
N ALA A 141 -6.43 -2.87 10.59
CA ALA A 141 -7.15 -2.11 11.61
C ALA A 141 -6.93 -2.69 13.01
N PHE A 142 -7.00 -4.03 13.16
CA PHE A 142 -6.76 -4.70 14.45
C PHE A 142 -5.35 -4.45 14.98
N VAL A 143 -4.33 -4.57 14.12
CA VAL A 143 -2.92 -4.31 14.49
C VAL A 143 -2.74 -2.87 14.97
N LEU A 144 -3.30 -1.90 14.25
CA LEU A 144 -3.18 -0.48 14.60
C LEU A 144 -4.01 -0.10 15.82
N GLU A 145 -5.17 -0.72 15.99
CA GLU A 145 -6.03 -0.50 17.15
C GLU A 145 -5.35 -0.98 18.43
N ALA A 146 -4.74 -2.17 18.40
CA ALA A 146 -3.96 -2.69 19.52
C ALA A 146 -2.72 -1.83 19.83
N ALA A 147 -2.07 -1.27 18.81
CA ALA A 147 -0.85 -0.49 18.99
C ALA A 147 -1.10 0.96 19.43
N PHE A 148 -2.14 1.62 18.91
CA PHE A 148 -2.30 3.08 19.03
C PHE A 148 -3.69 3.51 19.52
N GLY A 149 -4.65 2.59 19.60
CA GLY A 149 -6.03 2.84 20.03
C GLY A 149 -7.03 2.93 18.87
N PRO A 150 -8.30 3.27 19.18
CA PRO A 150 -9.46 2.89 18.36
C PRO A 150 -9.39 3.38 16.91
N VAL A 151 -9.57 2.46 15.98
CA VAL A 151 -9.63 2.69 14.53
C VAL A 151 -11.10 2.77 14.10
N CYS A 152 -11.44 3.71 13.21
CA CYS A 152 -12.79 3.79 12.64
C CYS A 152 -12.84 3.38 11.16
N TYR A 153 -11.71 3.39 10.46
CA TYR A 153 -11.62 2.95 9.08
C TYR A 153 -10.20 2.50 8.72
N ALA A 154 -10.08 1.43 7.95
CA ALA A 154 -8.88 1.06 7.24
C ALA A 154 -9.21 0.74 5.77
N GLY A 155 -8.36 1.18 4.85
CA GLY A 155 -8.48 0.92 3.42
C GLY A 155 -7.13 0.56 2.81
N ILE A 156 -7.08 -0.56 2.10
CA ILE A 156 -5.93 -0.98 1.30
C ILE A 156 -5.96 -0.19 -0.02
N ASP A 157 -4.85 0.44 -0.35
CA ASP A 157 -4.72 1.12 -1.63
C ASP A 157 -4.57 0.08 -2.74
N VAL A 158 -5.54 0.04 -3.63
CA VAL A 158 -5.61 -0.88 -4.76
C VAL A 158 -5.38 -0.16 -6.09
N ASP A 159 -5.03 -0.93 -7.11
CA ASP A 159 -5.07 -0.47 -8.49
C ASP A 159 -6.51 -0.16 -8.92
N PRO A 160 -6.79 1.00 -9.56
CA PRO A 160 -8.17 1.38 -9.92
C PRO A 160 -8.85 0.43 -10.91
N GLU A 161 -8.09 -0.14 -11.85
CA GLU A 161 -8.64 -1.02 -12.90
C GLU A 161 -8.75 -2.47 -12.40
N MET A 162 -7.72 -2.90 -11.68
CA MET A 162 -7.57 -4.31 -11.30
C MET A 162 -8.12 -4.59 -9.90
N LYS A 163 -8.35 -3.55 -9.09
CA LYS A 163 -8.75 -3.65 -7.68
C LYS A 163 -7.81 -4.56 -6.88
N TYR A 164 -6.52 -4.57 -7.22
CA TYR A 164 -5.50 -5.41 -6.60
C TYR A 164 -4.55 -4.59 -5.70
N PRO A 165 -4.14 -5.08 -4.51
CA PRO A 165 -3.31 -4.32 -3.57
C PRO A 165 -1.98 -3.83 -4.14
N LYS A 166 -1.72 -2.52 -3.97
CA LYS A 166 -0.45 -1.86 -4.37
C LYS A 166 0.63 -1.93 -3.29
N GLY A 167 0.27 -2.38 -2.09
CA GLY A 167 1.18 -2.46 -0.94
C GLY A 167 1.25 -1.16 -0.14
N ALA A 168 0.14 -0.42 -0.08
CA ALA A 168 -0.04 0.74 0.76
C ALA A 168 -1.45 0.74 1.35
N ALA A 169 -1.68 1.53 2.39
CA ALA A 169 -2.97 1.65 3.05
C ALA A 169 -3.17 3.03 3.68
N ARG A 170 -4.44 3.38 3.90
CA ARG A 170 -4.89 4.54 4.67
C ARG A 170 -5.71 4.07 5.86
N VAL A 171 -5.46 4.64 7.03
CA VAL A 171 -6.16 4.27 8.27
C VAL A 171 -6.56 5.52 9.02
N THR A 172 -7.83 5.61 9.39
CA THR A 172 -8.40 6.74 10.14
C THR A 172 -8.71 6.30 11.56
N PHE A 173 -8.20 7.08 12.52
CA PHE A 173 -8.43 6.84 13.95
C PHE A 173 -9.71 7.53 14.45
N SER A 174 -10.34 6.91 15.44
CA SER A 174 -11.54 7.44 16.10
C SER A 174 -11.25 8.68 16.95
N THR A 175 -10.00 8.88 17.39
CA THR A 175 -9.59 9.98 18.27
C THR A 175 -8.30 10.63 17.80
N PHE A 176 -8.12 11.91 18.09
CA PHE A 176 -6.86 12.61 17.83
C PHE A 176 -5.70 12.02 18.66
N LYS A 177 -5.98 11.54 19.89
CA LYS A 177 -4.99 10.87 20.75
C LYS A 177 -4.38 9.65 20.07
N SER A 178 -5.20 8.81 19.45
CA SER A 178 -4.73 7.60 18.74
C SER A 178 -3.96 7.95 17.46
N TYR A 179 -4.43 8.95 16.72
CA TYR A 179 -3.68 9.50 15.58
C TYR A 179 -2.30 10.02 16.00
N ALA A 180 -2.22 10.84 17.05
CA ALA A 180 -0.97 11.39 17.56
C ALA A 180 -0.03 10.28 18.08
N ALA A 181 -0.57 9.25 18.72
CA ALA A 181 0.20 8.08 19.15
C ALA A 181 0.81 7.31 17.96
N ALA A 182 0.04 7.12 16.88
CA ALA A 182 0.54 6.48 15.66
C ALA A 182 1.65 7.31 14.99
N MET A 183 1.48 8.64 14.93
CA MET A 183 2.50 9.56 14.40
C MET A 183 3.78 9.56 15.26
N ALA A 184 3.64 9.49 16.59
CA ALA A 184 4.77 9.33 17.51
C ALA A 184 5.51 8.00 17.32
N GLY A 185 4.75 6.92 17.11
CA GLY A 185 5.29 5.57 16.93
C GLY A 185 6.12 5.41 15.66
N ARG A 186 5.80 6.17 14.59
CA ARG A 186 6.45 6.19 13.26
C ARG A 186 6.49 4.86 12.50
N PHE A 187 6.40 3.74 13.18
CA PHE A 187 6.47 2.40 12.62
C PHE A 187 5.48 1.48 13.30
N VAL A 188 5.00 0.50 12.55
CA VAL A 188 4.18 -0.61 13.08
C VAL A 188 4.68 -1.93 12.50
N GLN A 189 4.50 -3.00 13.26
CA GLN A 189 4.82 -4.36 12.83
C GLN A 189 3.55 -5.01 12.28
N ILE A 190 3.53 -5.33 10.99
CA ILE A 190 2.41 -6.04 10.35
C ILE A 190 2.78 -7.52 10.24
N PRO A 191 1.97 -8.45 10.78
CA PRO A 191 2.15 -9.89 10.57
C PRO A 191 2.15 -10.23 9.08
N HIS A 192 3.10 -11.08 8.66
CA HIS A 192 3.20 -11.55 7.28
C HIS A 192 3.81 -12.95 7.21
N SER A 193 2.99 -13.95 6.90
CA SER A 193 3.38 -15.37 6.95
C SER A 193 3.90 -15.70 8.37
N ASP A 194 5.07 -16.33 8.50
CA ASP A 194 5.65 -16.71 9.79
C ASP A 194 6.56 -15.62 10.40
N ASN A 195 6.47 -14.37 9.92
CA ASN A 195 7.29 -13.25 10.38
C ASN A 195 6.45 -11.96 10.50
N THR A 196 7.10 -10.86 10.86
CA THR A 196 6.52 -9.51 10.87
C THR A 196 7.28 -8.60 9.92
N LYS A 197 6.57 -7.70 9.25
CA LYS A 197 7.16 -6.63 8.45
C LYS A 197 6.99 -5.30 9.17
N ARG A 198 8.11 -4.66 9.47
CA ARG A 198 8.13 -3.28 9.97
C ARG A 198 7.84 -2.33 8.82
N VAL A 199 6.80 -1.52 8.95
CA VAL A 199 6.40 -0.52 7.95
C VAL A 199 6.35 0.88 8.57
N GLU A 200 6.60 1.89 7.74
CA GLU A 200 6.62 3.30 8.15
C GLU A 200 5.22 3.91 8.08
N ILE A 201 4.88 4.68 9.11
CA ILE A 201 3.67 5.49 9.23
C ILE A 201 4.00 6.93 8.85
N LYS A 202 3.20 7.50 7.95
CA LYS A 202 3.31 8.88 7.48
C LYS A 202 1.98 9.61 7.68
N PRO A 203 1.99 10.94 7.80
CA PRO A 203 0.75 11.68 7.83
C PRO A 203 0.05 11.57 6.46
N TYR A 204 -1.28 11.40 6.46
CA TYR A 204 -2.07 11.57 5.26
C TYR A 204 -2.46 13.05 5.12
N LEU A 205 -1.97 13.70 4.06
CA LEU A 205 -2.22 15.13 3.83
C LEU A 205 -3.58 15.33 3.15
N VAL A 206 -4.46 16.04 3.83
CA VAL A 206 -5.78 16.46 3.33
C VAL A 206 -5.57 17.72 2.48
N ASN A 207 -6.34 17.83 1.38
CA ASN A 207 -6.32 19.02 0.53
C ASN A 207 -7.05 20.19 1.19
N ASP A 208 -6.77 21.39 0.69
CA ASP A 208 -7.57 22.59 0.93
C ASP A 208 -7.79 22.89 2.42
N GLN A 209 -6.78 22.61 3.24
CA GLN A 209 -6.81 22.88 4.67
C GLN A 209 -6.44 24.32 4.95
N MET A 210 -7.19 24.96 5.84
CA MET A 210 -6.84 26.29 6.35
C MET A 210 -5.67 26.19 7.34
N CYS A 211 -4.94 27.29 7.49
CA CYS A 211 -3.91 27.39 8.53
C CYS A 211 -4.55 27.26 9.92
N ASP A 212 -4.10 26.30 10.72
CA ASP A 212 -4.64 26.05 12.06
C ASP A 212 -4.28 27.15 13.06
N ASN A 213 -3.29 27.99 12.74
CA ASN A 213 -2.84 29.07 13.61
C ASN A 213 -3.55 30.41 13.33
N CYS A 214 -3.72 30.80 12.06
CA CYS A 214 -4.29 32.10 11.70
C CYS A 214 -5.64 32.02 11.02
N HIS A 215 -6.11 30.81 10.65
CA HIS A 215 -7.37 30.59 9.94
C HIS A 215 -7.52 31.46 8.68
N GLY A 216 -6.44 31.63 7.90
CA GLY A 216 -6.45 32.42 6.65
C GLY A 216 -6.12 33.90 6.81
N LYS A 217 -6.24 34.45 8.03
CA LYS A 217 -6.10 35.90 8.30
C LYS A 217 -4.76 36.50 7.89
N LEU A 218 -3.68 35.73 7.96
CA LEU A 218 -2.34 36.21 7.59
C LEU A 218 -1.97 35.93 6.13
N CYS A 219 -2.76 35.12 5.41
CA CYS A 219 -2.42 34.64 4.07
C CYS A 219 -3.53 34.84 3.05
N GLN A 220 -4.39 35.86 3.24
CA GLN A 220 -5.48 36.23 2.33
C GLN A 220 -6.40 35.02 2.03
N ASP A 221 -6.74 34.26 3.06
CA ASP A 221 -7.60 33.07 2.99
C ASP A 221 -7.11 31.95 2.05
N ARG A 222 -5.82 32.00 1.64
CA ARG A 222 -5.19 30.88 0.93
C ARG A 222 -5.05 29.66 1.85
N TYR A 223 -5.22 28.47 1.26
CA TYR A 223 -4.97 27.20 1.93
C TYR A 223 -3.53 27.07 2.38
N ALA A 224 -3.33 26.35 3.49
CA ALA A 224 -2.04 26.07 4.09
C ALA A 224 -1.25 25.08 3.22
N PRO A 225 -0.08 25.46 2.68
CA PRO A 225 0.74 24.58 1.86
C PRO A 225 1.55 23.58 2.70
N TYR A 226 1.68 23.81 4.01
CA TYR A 226 2.57 23.06 4.88
C TYR A 226 1.79 22.30 5.95
N PHE A 227 2.15 21.02 6.13
CA PHE A 227 1.76 20.23 7.29
C PHE A 227 2.99 19.88 8.13
N CYS A 228 2.97 20.21 9.42
CA CYS A 228 4.02 19.79 10.34
C CYS A 228 3.68 18.40 10.88
N GLY A 229 4.44 17.38 10.48
CA GLY A 229 4.26 16.01 10.97
C GLY A 229 4.95 15.70 12.30
N ASP A 230 5.56 16.69 12.94
CA ASP A 230 6.09 16.52 14.29
C ASP A 230 4.95 16.47 15.31
N VAL A 231 5.08 15.59 16.31
CA VAL A 231 4.04 15.33 17.30
C VAL A 231 3.75 16.52 18.23
N ALA A 232 4.69 17.46 18.35
CA ALA A 232 4.47 18.71 19.07
C ALA A 232 3.62 19.73 18.27
N CYS A 233 3.31 19.42 17.00
CA CYS A 233 2.55 20.28 16.10
C CYS A 233 1.32 19.57 15.52
N LEU A 234 1.51 18.57 14.63
CA LEU A 234 0.44 17.87 13.89
C LEU A 234 -0.62 18.82 13.29
N GLN A 235 -0.14 19.89 12.66
CA GLN A 235 -0.96 21.03 12.24
C GLN A 235 -0.59 21.53 10.85
N TYR A 236 -1.58 22.14 10.19
CA TYR A 236 -1.42 22.86 8.93
C TYR A 236 -1.04 24.32 9.19
N TYR A 237 -0.05 24.81 8.44
CA TYR A 237 0.45 26.18 8.56
C TYR A 237 0.51 26.85 7.17
N CYS A 238 0.08 28.12 7.10
CA CYS A 238 0.50 28.99 6.02
C CYS A 238 1.99 29.34 6.16
N GLU A 239 2.62 29.82 5.08
CA GLU A 239 4.06 30.13 5.07
C GLU A 239 4.46 31.10 6.19
N ILE A 240 3.70 32.18 6.36
CA ILE A 240 3.95 33.19 7.40
C ILE A 240 3.87 32.59 8.81
N CYS A 241 2.90 31.71 9.07
CA CYS A 241 2.78 31.06 10.38
C CYS A 241 3.89 30.01 10.59
N TRP A 242 4.27 29.29 9.54
CA TRP A 242 5.38 28.35 9.58
C TRP A 242 6.67 29.09 9.98
N ASP A 243 7.03 30.14 9.25
CA ASP A 243 8.26 30.88 9.48
C ASP A 243 8.30 31.48 10.89
N ARG A 244 7.22 32.11 11.34
CA ARG A 244 7.14 32.69 12.69
C ARG A 244 7.27 31.64 13.80
N LEU A 245 6.64 30.48 13.64
CA LEU A 245 6.56 29.47 14.72
C LEU A 245 7.70 28.45 14.70
N HIS A 246 8.24 28.14 13.53
CA HIS A 246 9.30 27.14 13.36
C HIS A 246 10.68 27.77 13.21
N TYR A 247 10.82 28.94 12.58
CA TYR A 247 12.12 29.60 12.42
C TYR A 247 12.29 30.83 13.31
N GLY A 248 11.21 31.56 13.59
CA GLY A 248 11.24 32.83 14.32
C GLY A 248 10.93 32.76 15.82
N SER A 249 10.59 31.59 16.36
CA SER A 249 10.08 31.48 17.74
C SER A 249 11.17 31.40 18.82
N GLY A 250 12.44 31.29 18.43
CA GLY A 250 13.56 31.03 19.35
C GLY A 250 13.52 29.64 20.01
N ASN A 251 12.52 28.81 19.65
CA ASN A 251 12.42 27.44 20.11
C ASN A 251 13.22 26.53 19.17
N ARG A 252 14.45 26.21 19.59
CA ARG A 252 15.38 25.34 18.86
C ARG A 252 14.80 23.97 18.48
N SER A 253 13.81 23.45 19.21
CA SER A 253 13.20 22.16 18.84
C SER A 253 12.37 22.28 17.56
N ARG A 254 11.60 23.38 17.42
CA ARG A 254 10.72 23.60 16.26
C ARG A 254 11.49 23.97 14.99
N GLU A 255 12.68 24.55 15.12
CA GLU A 255 13.58 24.84 13.99
C GLU A 255 14.02 23.59 13.23
N MET A 256 14.02 22.42 13.88
CA MET A 256 14.37 21.15 13.24
C MET A 256 13.19 20.45 12.56
N HIS A 257 11.96 20.95 12.76
CA HIS A 257 10.79 20.35 12.14
C HIS A 257 10.83 20.59 10.62
N LYS A 258 10.31 19.63 9.85
CA LYS A 258 10.28 19.71 8.39
C LYS A 258 8.84 19.69 7.90
N PRO A 259 8.44 20.62 7.01
CA PRO A 259 7.09 20.62 6.49
C PRO A 259 6.92 19.52 5.44
N PHE A 260 5.81 18.81 5.54
CA PHE A 260 5.28 18.01 4.46
C PHE A 260 4.54 18.94 3.50
N VAL A 261 4.86 18.82 2.22
CA VAL A 261 4.29 19.62 1.14
C VAL A 261 3.71 18.68 0.10
N ARG A 262 2.48 18.97 -0.33
CA ARG A 262 1.85 18.24 -1.43
C ARG A 262 2.25 18.88 -2.76
N MET A 263 2.83 18.10 -3.66
CA MET A 263 3.14 18.49 -5.04
C MET A 263 2.40 17.54 -5.99
N GLY A 264 1.18 17.91 -6.38
CA GLY A 264 0.27 17.04 -7.12
C GLY A 264 -0.19 15.84 -6.27
N GLU A 265 0.01 14.62 -6.76
CA GLU A 265 -0.27 13.39 -6.00
C GLU A 265 0.87 12.99 -5.05
N GLN A 266 2.04 13.61 -5.16
CA GLN A 266 3.20 13.26 -4.34
C GLN A 266 3.28 14.12 -3.08
N ILE A 267 3.65 13.51 -1.96
CA ILE A 267 3.99 14.19 -0.72
C ILE A 267 5.51 14.23 -0.61
N LYS A 268 6.09 15.42 -0.50
CA LYS A 268 7.53 15.63 -0.33
C LYS A 268 7.79 16.32 1.01
N ILE A 269 8.87 15.90 1.67
CA ILE A 269 9.41 16.66 2.79
C ILE A 269 10.24 17.78 2.19
N LYS A 270 9.84 19.04 2.42
CA LYS A 270 10.64 20.18 1.95
C LYS A 270 11.82 20.34 2.90
N ILE A 271 13.03 20.21 2.37
CA ILE A 271 14.26 20.52 3.10
C ILE A 271 14.39 22.05 3.06
N PRO A 272 14.61 22.73 4.20
CA PRO A 272 14.82 24.17 4.19
C PRO A 272 16.05 24.49 3.33
N GLN A 273 15.87 25.20 2.21
CA GLN A 273 16.98 25.86 1.55
C GLN A 273 17.32 27.07 2.42
N ARG A 274 18.44 27.01 3.14
CA ARG A 274 19.03 28.19 3.73
C ARG A 274 19.66 28.96 2.57
N GLU A 275 18.95 29.91 2.00
CA GLU A 275 19.62 30.98 1.27
C GLU A 275 20.41 31.76 2.32
N PHE A 276 21.73 31.70 2.19
CA PHE A 276 22.69 32.46 3.00
C PHE A 276 22.68 33.93 2.56
#